data_AF-A0AAV4XH71-F1
#
_entry.id   AF-A0AAV4XH71-F1
#
_cell.length_a   1.000
_cell.length_b   1.000
_cell.length_c   1.000
_cell.angle_alpha   90.00
_cell.angle_beta   90.00
_cell.angle_gamma   90.00
#
_symmetry.space_group_name_H-M   'P 1'
#
loop_
_entity.id
_entity.type
_entity.pdbx_description
1 polymer ?
#
loop_
_entity_poly.entity_id
_entity_poly.type
_entity_poly.pdbx_seq_one_letter_code
_entity_poly.pdbx_strand_id
1 'polypeptide(L)' 'MFKYGLLFYLFGFANCLPSVIRLGGLFDTDDAEQEHIFQIVTDWVNEGNDILPSSILKAYKEIHEPDNCFEVTKER' A
#
# COMPACT_ATOMS: atom_id res chain seq x y z
N MET A 1 8.44 -38.55 -19.27
CA MET A 1 7.55 -38.23 -18.13
C MET A 1 8.00 -36.99 -17.31
N PHE A 2 9.15 -36.36 -17.61
CA PHE A 2 9.66 -35.21 -16.82
C PHE A 2 9.39 -33.81 -17.43
N LYS A 3 8.73 -33.73 -18.59
CA LYS A 3 8.68 -32.49 -19.39
C LYS A 3 7.70 -31.42 -18.87
N TYR A 4 6.73 -31.82 -18.04
CA TYR A 4 5.69 -30.93 -17.52
C TYR A 4 5.91 -30.45 -16.08
N GLY A 5 6.90 -31.02 -15.36
CA GLY A 5 7.18 -30.64 -13.97
C GLY A 5 7.79 -29.25 -13.82
N LEU A 6 8.56 -28.80 -14.80
CA LEU A 6 9.21 -27.47 -14.80
C LEU A 6 8.19 -26.32 -14.95
N LEU A 7 7.08 -26.56 -15.66
CA LEU A 7 6.06 -25.54 -15.93
C LEU A 7 5.26 -25.17 -14.65
N PHE A 8 4.99 -26.15 -13.79
CA PHE A 8 4.34 -25.93 -12.49
C PHE A 8 5.28 -25.28 -11.46
N TYR A 9 6.59 -25.52 -11.55
CA TYR A 9 7.58 -24.92 -10.65
C TYR A 9 7.73 -23.41 -10.87
N LEU A 10 7.54 -22.92 -12.10
CA LEU A 10 7.61 -21.50 -12.45
C LEU A 10 6.37 -20.70 -12.03
N PHE A 11 5.20 -21.34 -11.94
CA PHE A 11 3.94 -20.68 -11.53
C PHE A 11 3.77 -20.56 -10.01
N GLY A 12 4.60 -21.23 -9.22
CA GLY A 12 4.49 -21.27 -7.75
C GLY A 12 4.97 -20.01 -7.01
N PHE A 13 5.57 -19.04 -7.71
CA PHE A 13 6.13 -17.82 -7.11
C PHE A 13 5.54 -16.52 -7.67
N ALA A 14 4.34 -16.58 -8.26
CA ALA A 14 3.55 -15.37 -8.47
C ALA A 14 2.98 -14.92 -7.11
N ASN A 15 3.84 -14.36 -6.25
CA ASN A 15 3.40 -13.51 -5.14
C ASN A 15 2.78 -12.26 -5.77
N CYS A 16 1.55 -12.40 -6.25
CA CYS A 16 0.78 -11.30 -6.78
C CYS A 16 0.52 -10.34 -5.63
N LEU A 17 0.79 -9.06 -5.86
CA LEU A 17 0.42 -8.01 -4.92
C LEU A 17 -1.08 -8.15 -4.59
N PRO A 18 -1.49 -7.87 -3.34
CA PRO A 18 -2.89 -7.89 -2.99
C PRO A 18 -3.65 -6.90 -3.88
N SER A 19 -4.90 -7.23 -4.21
CA SER A 19 -5.77 -6.37 -5.03
C SER A 19 -5.92 -4.95 -4.47
N VAL A 20 -5.71 -4.77 -3.17
CA VAL A 20 -5.69 -3.48 -2.49
C VAL A 20 -4.44 -3.39 -1.62
N ILE A 21 -3.65 -2.35 -1.85
CA ILE A 21 -2.45 -2.03 -1.08
C ILE A 21 -2.77 -0.78 -0.27
N ARG A 22 -2.59 -0.85 1.05
CA ARG A 22 -2.84 0.28 1.95
C ARG A 22 -1.53 0.97 2.25
N LEU A 23 -1.44 2.26 1.99
CA LEU A 23 -0.28 3.08 2.29
C LEU A 23 -0.63 4.03 3.43
N GLY A 24 0.10 3.95 4.54
CA GLY A 24 0.05 4.96 5.59
C GLY A 24 1.02 6.09 5.29
N GLY A 25 0.63 7.33 5.60
CA GLY A 25 1.51 8.49 5.59
C GLY A 25 1.46 9.17 6.96
N LEU A 26 2.64 9.46 7.52
CA LEU A 26 2.77 10.26 8.74
C LEU A 26 3.16 11.67 8.31
N PHE A 27 2.27 12.63 8.57
CA PHE A 27 2.46 14.04 8.24
C PHE A 27 2.34 14.85 9.53
N ASP A 28 3.13 15.91 9.65
CA ASP A 28 2.99 16.86 10.75
C ASP A 28 1.65 17.61 10.62
N THR A 29 1.04 17.99 11.75
CA THR A 29 -0.30 18.60 11.79
C THR A 29 -0.44 19.90 11.00
N ASP A 30 0.67 20.60 10.76
CA ASP A 30 0.70 21.86 10.02
C ASP A 30 0.87 21.65 8.50
N ASP A 31 1.08 20.40 8.04
CA ASP A 31 1.45 20.10 6.66
C ASP A 31 0.29 19.48 5.85
N ALA A 32 -0.79 20.24 5.75
CA ALA A 32 -1.95 19.89 4.92
C ALA A 32 -1.59 19.80 3.41
N GLU A 33 -0.53 20.47 2.98
CA GLU A 33 -0.05 20.44 1.60
C GLU A 33 0.55 19.07 1.26
N GLN A 34 1.41 18.53 2.12
CA GLN A 34 1.96 17.19 1.92
C GLN A 34 0.88 16.10 1.93
N GLU A 35 -0.11 16.21 2.80
CA GLU A 35 -1.25 15.30 2.81
C GLU A 35 -1.99 15.33 1.47
N HIS A 36 -2.23 16.53 0.94
CA HIS A 36 -2.93 16.67 -0.33
C HIS A 36 -2.12 16.09 -1.50
N ILE A 37 -0.81 16.34 -1.53
CA ILE A 37 0.10 15.79 -2.54
C ILE A 37 0.10 14.26 -2.47
N PHE A 38 0.12 13.69 -1.28
CA PHE A 38 0.09 12.23 -1.10
C PHE A 38 -1.16 11.59 -1.72
N GLN A 39 -2.33 12.22 -1.56
CA GLN A 39 -3.56 11.76 -2.20
C GLN A 39 -3.47 11.88 -3.73
N ILE A 40 -3.01 13.03 -4.25
CA ILE A 40 -2.88 13.26 -5.69
C ILE A 40 -1.97 12.21 -6.34
N VAL A 41 -0.81 11.93 -5.75
CA VAL A 41 0.14 10.94 -6.28
C VAL A 41 -0.45 9.54 -6.23
N THR A 42 -1.19 9.21 -5.15
CA THR A 42 -1.88 7.92 -5.04
C THR A 42 -2.89 7.74 -6.18
N ASP A 43 -3.65 8.79 -6.49
CA ASP A 43 -4.65 8.76 -7.57
C ASP A 43 -3.98 8.65 -8.94
N TRP A 44 -2.88 9.37 -9.18
CA TRP A 44 -2.12 9.26 -10.44
C TRP A 44 -1.58 7.85 -10.67
N VAL A 45 -1.08 7.19 -9.63
CA VAL A 45 -0.59 5.81 -9.73
C VAL A 45 -1.73 4.83 -10.00
N ASN A 46 -2.92 5.08 -9.45
CA ASN A 46 -4.11 4.25 -9.70
C ASN A 46 -4.70 4.47 -11.10
N GLU A 47 -4.55 5.66 -11.68
CA GLU A 47 -5.01 5.96 -13.04
C GLU A 47 -4.11 5.29 -14.10
N GLY A 48 -2.81 5.17 -13.81
CA GLY A 48 -1.84 4.48 -14.66
C GLY A 48 -1.88 2.95 -14.50
N ASN A 49 -2.06 2.22 -15.61
CA ASN A 49 -1.93 0.75 -15.60
C ASN A 49 -0.45 0.29 -15.67
N ASP A 50 0.48 1.23 -15.82
CA ASP A 50 1.90 0.93 -16.08
C ASP A 50 2.66 0.48 -14.82
N ILE A 51 2.21 0.92 -13.64
CA ILE A 51 2.91 0.70 -12.36
C ILE A 51 2.23 -0.40 -11.54
N LEU A 52 0.89 -0.36 -11.42
CA LEU A 52 0.10 -1.32 -10.65
C LEU A 52 -1.06 -1.87 -11.49
N PRO A 53 -0.82 -2.88 -12.34
CA PRO A 53 -1.80 -3.32 -13.32
C PRO A 53 -2.98 -4.12 -12.73
N SER A 54 -2.80 -4.72 -11.55
CA SER A 54 -3.77 -5.61 -10.91
C SER A 54 -4.12 -5.20 -9.49
N SER A 55 -3.65 -4.04 -9.02
CA SER A 55 -3.73 -3.63 -7.63
C SER A 55 -4.08 -2.14 -7.51
N ILE A 56 -4.86 -1.80 -6.49
CA ILE A 56 -5.27 -0.41 -6.22
C ILE A 56 -4.58 0.06 -4.94
N LEU A 57 -3.92 1.22 -5.00
CA LEU A 57 -3.42 1.92 -3.81
C LEU A 57 -4.58 2.61 -3.09
N LYS A 58 -4.63 2.44 -1.77
CA LYS A 58 -5.49 3.24 -0.89
C LYS A 58 -4.61 3.96 0.10
N ALA A 59 -4.61 5.29 0.00
CA ALA A 59 -4.08 6.17 1.03
C ALA A 59 -4.90 5.97 2.31
N TYR A 60 -4.23 5.56 3.39
CA TYR A 60 -4.79 5.42 4.71
C TYR A 60 -4.26 6.56 5.60
N LYS A 61 -5.19 7.23 6.29
CA LYS A 61 -4.91 8.39 7.11
C LYS A 61 -5.19 8.05 8.57
N GLU A 62 -4.17 8.21 9.41
CA GLU A 62 -4.32 8.35 10.85
C GLU A 62 -3.75 9.71 11.24
N ILE A 63 -4.56 10.54 11.87
CA ILE A 63 -4.12 11.81 12.44
C ILE A 63 -3.66 11.49 13.87
N HIS A 64 -2.38 11.65 14.14
CA HIS A 64 -1.85 11.55 15.49
C HIS A 64 -1.77 12.95 16.11
N GLU A 65 -2.31 13.12 17.32
CA GLU A 65 -2.05 14.33 18.11
C GLU A 65 -0.57 14.36 18.53
N PRO A 66 0.06 15.55 18.58
CA PRO A 66 1.52 15.69 18.73
C PRO A 66 2.13 15.13 20.04
N ASP A 67 1.32 14.67 20.99
CA ASP A 67 1.78 14.21 22.32
C ASP A 67 1.42 12.76 22.70
N ASN A 68 0.91 11.94 21.77
CA ASN A 68 0.61 10.53 22.06
C ASN A 68 1.68 9.58 21.53
N CYS A 69 2.92 9.66 22.07
CA CYS A 69 4.00 8.74 21.72
C CYS A 69 3.73 7.25 22.07
N PHE A 70 2.67 6.94 22.84
CA PHE A 70 2.33 5.57 23.22
C PHE A 70 0.83 5.36 23.38
N GLU A 71 0.11 5.22 22.28
CA GLU A 71 -1.10 4.38 22.25
C GLU A 71 -0.76 3.05 21.58
N VAL A 72 0.10 2.27 22.25
CA VAL A 72 0.15 0.82 22.01
C VAL A 72 -1.16 0.26 22.55
N THR A 73 -1.99 -0.22 21.63
CA THR A 73 -3.16 -1.08 21.85
C THR A 73 -3.12 -1.77 23.21
N LYS A 74 -4.09 -1.46 24.08
CA LYS A 74 -4.45 -2.40 25.15
C LYS A 74 -4.99 -3.64 24.46
N GLU A 75 -4.16 -4.68 24.38
CA GLU A 75 -4.62 -6.03 24.10
C GLU A 75 -5.77 -6.36 25.04
N ARG A 76 -6.92 -6.73 24.47
CA ARG A 76 -7.91 -7.53 25.17
C ARG A 76 -8.66 -8.44 24.20
#